data_AF-A0A2D7HVB4-F1
#
_entry.id   AF-A0A2D7HVB4-F1
#
_cell.length_a   1.000
_cell.length_b   1.000
_cell.length_c   1.000
_cell.angle_alpha   90.00
_cell.angle_beta   90.00
_cell.angle_gamma   90.00
#
_symmetry.space_group_name_H-M   'P 1'
#
loop_
_entity.id
_entity.type
_entity.pdbx_description
1 polymer ?
#
loop_
_entity_poly.entity_id
_entity_poly.type
_entity_poly.pdbx_seq_one_letter_code
_entity_poly.pdbx_strand_id
1 'polypeptide(L)'
;MNRQVALTGLAIDKVRRDGLDETIVWVQALPDGAARDFKQLAYRRVASAIASVDPIRAASWAESQRDGRWGEGLARAVAQKWSEQDGQAAIEWLRGLPDPASTDVTRAFEEAYRTWLNRDREGARNWLREQELDLSLDPVLAIYTRSIAREDPQAAIPWAARINDEVRRNETLEKVAQAWMHHDPESAQVWLEKSALSDLAVQRIHASRERAMERAKARAVRNRAGANP
;
A
#
# COMPACT_ATOMS: atom_id res chain seq x y z
N MET A 1 14.87 -22.60 2.17
CA MET A 1 15.08 -21.13 2.26
C MET A 1 14.57 -20.49 0.98
N ASN A 2 13.66 -19.51 1.06
CA ASN A 2 13.05 -18.88 -0.11
C ASN A 2 14.10 -18.05 -0.88
N ARG A 3 14.29 -18.29 -2.19
CA ARG A 3 15.26 -17.58 -3.05
C ARG A 3 15.15 -16.06 -2.94
N GLN A 4 13.94 -15.55 -2.71
CA GLN A 4 13.69 -14.13 -2.53
C GLN A 4 14.31 -13.55 -1.26
N VAL A 5 14.26 -14.29 -0.15
CA VAL A 5 14.82 -13.86 1.16
C VAL A 5 16.34 -13.86 1.10
N ALA A 6 16.94 -14.87 0.45
CA ALA A 6 18.37 -14.96 0.25
C ALA A 6 18.92 -13.77 -0.58
N LEU A 7 18.21 -13.37 -1.64
CA LEU A 7 18.61 -12.23 -2.48
C LEU A 7 18.57 -10.90 -1.72
N THR A 8 17.53 -10.65 -0.91
CA THR A 8 17.44 -9.44 -0.10
C THR A 8 18.60 -9.37 0.90
N GLY A 9 18.87 -10.47 1.61
CA GLY A 9 19.98 -10.55 2.56
C GLY A 9 21.34 -10.32 1.88
N LEU A 10 21.56 -10.93 0.71
CA LEU A 10 22.77 -10.74 -0.08
C LEU A 10 22.96 -9.30 -0.55
N ALA A 11 21.89 -8.66 -1.04
CA ALA A 11 21.95 -7.27 -1.48
C ALA A 11 22.29 -6.32 -0.33
N ILE A 12 21.68 -6.51 0.85
CA ILE A 12 21.98 -5.70 2.05
C ILE A 12 23.43 -5.92 2.51
N ASP A 13 23.88 -7.18 2.58
CA ASP A 13 25.26 -7.51 2.94
C ASP A 13 26.25 -6.87 1.98
N LYS A 14 25.96 -6.93 0.67
CA LYS A 14 26.81 -6.33 -0.36
C LYS A 14 26.88 -4.82 -0.26
N VAL A 15 25.75 -4.12 -0.06
CA VAL A 15 25.75 -2.66 0.15
C VAL A 15 26.62 -2.27 1.34
N ARG A 16 26.56 -3.04 2.43
CA ARG A 16 27.35 -2.78 3.64
C ARG A 16 28.83 -3.06 3.46
N ARG A 17 29.19 -4.13 2.75
CA ARG A 17 30.57 -4.57 2.58
C ARG A 17 31.30 -3.83 1.47
N ASP A 18 30.65 -3.70 0.32
CA ASP A 18 31.28 -3.28 -0.93
C ASP A 18 30.91 -1.86 -1.32
N GLY A 19 29.80 -1.31 -0.81
CA GLY A 19 29.29 0.01 -1.19
C GLY A 19 28.13 -0.04 -2.19
N LEU A 20 27.54 1.13 -2.41
CA LEU A 20 26.32 1.29 -3.20
C LEU A 20 26.61 1.08 -4.69
N ASP A 21 27.68 1.69 -5.20
CA ASP A 21 28.05 1.67 -6.62
C ASP A 21 28.43 0.25 -7.07
N GLU A 22 29.20 -0.46 -6.25
CA GLU A 22 29.61 -1.85 -6.48
C GLU A 22 28.41 -2.81 -6.49
N THR A 23 27.36 -2.50 -5.71
CA THR A 23 26.11 -3.26 -5.71
C THR A 23 25.29 -3.02 -6.97
N ILE A 24 25.27 -1.78 -7.47
CA ILE A 24 24.62 -1.42 -8.75
C ILE A 24 25.35 -2.10 -9.92
N VAL A 25 26.68 -2.03 -9.96
CA VAL A 25 27.49 -2.68 -11.00
C VAL A 25 27.23 -4.19 -11.01
N TRP A 26 27.17 -4.81 -9.84
CA TRP A 26 26.89 -6.24 -9.72
C TRP A 26 25.53 -6.65 -10.29
N VAL A 27 24.46 -5.90 -9.98
CA VAL A 27 23.13 -6.26 -10.47
C VAL A 27 23.00 -6.05 -11.98
N GLN A 28 23.71 -5.06 -12.53
CA GLN A 28 23.80 -4.81 -13.97
C GLN A 28 24.54 -5.94 -14.71
N ALA A 29 25.60 -6.47 -14.10
CA ALA A 29 26.41 -7.56 -14.63
C ALA A 29 25.76 -8.95 -14.56
N LEU A 30 24.59 -9.09 -13.91
CA LEU A 30 23.88 -10.36 -13.89
C LEU A 30 23.52 -10.80 -15.33
N PRO A 31 23.71 -12.08 -15.70
CA PRO A 31 23.44 -12.53 -17.06
C PRO A 31 21.97 -12.30 -17.47
N ASP A 32 21.75 -11.76 -18.67
CA ASP A 32 20.40 -11.59 -19.24
C ASP A 32 19.70 -12.93 -19.52
N GLY A 33 20.47 -14.04 -19.61
CA GLY A 33 19.97 -15.40 -19.77
C GLY A 33 19.47 -16.05 -18.47
N ALA A 34 19.67 -15.42 -17.31
CA ALA A 34 18.88 -15.76 -16.13
C ALA A 34 17.40 -15.48 -16.46
N ALA A 35 16.47 -16.32 -15.98
CA ALA A 35 15.04 -16.11 -16.22
C ALA A 35 14.71 -14.61 -16.00
N ARG A 36 14.11 -13.94 -16.98
CA ARG A 36 13.87 -12.48 -16.98
C ARG A 36 13.35 -11.96 -15.63
N ASP A 37 12.47 -12.73 -15.02
CA ASP A 37 11.86 -12.44 -13.71
C ASP A 37 12.89 -12.35 -12.57
N PHE A 38 13.98 -13.12 -12.65
CA PHE A 38 15.07 -13.10 -11.67
C PHE A 38 15.85 -11.79 -11.72
N LYS A 39 16.25 -11.32 -12.92
CA LYS A 39 17.01 -10.06 -13.04
C LYS A 39 16.15 -8.87 -12.62
N GLN A 40 14.87 -8.82 -13.03
CA GLN A 40 13.92 -7.82 -12.55
C GLN A 40 13.74 -7.85 -11.03
N LEU A 41 13.65 -9.05 -10.43
CA LEU A 41 13.58 -9.19 -8.98
C LEU A 41 14.87 -8.69 -8.31
N ALA A 42 16.03 -9.04 -8.84
CA ALA A 42 17.33 -8.62 -8.30
C ALA A 42 17.47 -7.09 -8.27
N TYR A 43 17.11 -6.41 -9.36
CA TYR A 43 17.08 -4.94 -9.42
C TYR A 43 16.22 -4.33 -8.32
N ARG A 44 14.97 -4.80 -8.15
CA ARG A 44 14.07 -4.32 -7.09
C ARG A 44 14.63 -4.58 -5.68
N ARG A 45 15.28 -5.73 -5.46
CA ARG A 45 15.91 -6.04 -4.17
C ARG A 45 17.10 -5.16 -3.88
N VAL A 46 17.94 -4.88 -4.87
CA VAL A 46 19.05 -3.93 -4.73
C VAL A 46 18.53 -2.53 -4.47
N ALA A 47 17.47 -2.09 -5.16
CA ALA A 47 16.88 -0.76 -4.96
C ALA A 47 16.37 -0.60 -3.52
N SER A 48 15.68 -1.63 -3.01
CA SER A 48 15.23 -1.68 -1.62
C SER A 48 16.41 -1.75 -0.63
N ALA A 49 17.47 -2.51 -0.93
CA ALA A 49 18.64 -2.61 -0.06
C ALA A 49 19.39 -1.27 0.02
N ILE A 50 19.61 -0.59 -1.10
CA ILE A 50 20.21 0.74 -1.14
C ILE A 50 19.31 1.71 -0.38
N ALA A 51 17.98 1.69 -0.60
CA ALA A 51 17.05 2.56 0.10
C ALA A 51 17.00 2.36 1.63
N SER A 52 17.44 1.18 2.11
CA SER A 52 17.57 0.92 3.54
C SER A 52 18.77 1.60 4.20
N VAL A 53 19.71 2.09 3.40
CA VAL A 53 20.96 2.75 3.82
C VAL A 53 20.97 4.21 3.38
N ASP A 54 20.65 4.47 2.11
CA ASP A 54 20.60 5.80 1.50
C ASP A 54 19.40 5.87 0.52
N PRO A 55 18.23 6.33 1.00
CA PRO A 55 17.03 6.45 0.17
C PRO A 55 17.17 7.45 -0.98
N ILE A 56 17.97 8.50 -0.83
CA ILE A 56 18.17 9.53 -1.87
C ILE A 56 18.97 8.96 -3.03
N ARG A 57 20.05 8.21 -2.74
CA ARG A 57 20.80 7.49 -3.77
C ARG A 57 19.97 6.42 -4.46
N ALA A 58 19.16 5.68 -3.70
CA ALA A 58 18.27 4.68 -4.27
C ALA A 58 17.23 5.30 -5.22
N ALA A 59 16.66 6.45 -4.82
CA ALA A 59 15.74 7.24 -5.64
C ALA A 59 16.40 7.71 -6.94
N SER A 60 17.58 8.33 -6.85
CA SER A 60 18.36 8.76 -8.02
C SER A 60 18.65 7.60 -8.98
N TRP A 61 19.00 6.43 -8.44
CA TRP A 61 19.23 5.25 -9.27
C TRP A 61 17.94 4.72 -9.91
N ALA A 62 16.84 4.62 -9.16
CA ALA A 62 15.53 4.22 -9.70
C ALA A 62 15.09 5.13 -10.85
N GLU A 63 15.29 6.44 -10.70
CA GLU A 63 15.01 7.42 -11.74
C GLU A 63 15.87 7.22 -12.99
N SER A 64 17.16 6.94 -12.81
CA SER A 64 18.09 6.67 -13.93
C SER A 64 17.73 5.40 -14.71
N GLN A 65 16.96 4.48 -14.12
CA GLN A 65 16.56 3.21 -14.74
C GLN A 65 15.16 3.27 -15.37
N ARG A 66 14.42 4.38 -15.28
CA ARG A 66 12.98 4.46 -15.61
C ARG A 66 12.62 3.94 -17.01
N ASP A 67 13.41 4.32 -18.01
CA ASP A 67 13.20 3.94 -19.41
C ASP A 67 13.95 2.65 -19.77
N GLY A 68 14.67 2.09 -18.79
CA GLY A 68 15.44 0.87 -18.93
C GLY A 68 14.57 -0.37 -18.81
N ARG A 69 15.02 -1.46 -19.44
CA ARG A 69 14.37 -2.78 -19.42
C ARG A 69 14.04 -3.29 -18.01
N TRP A 70 14.82 -2.87 -17.01
CA TRP A 70 14.74 -3.33 -15.64
C TRP A 70 14.18 -2.28 -14.66
N GLY A 71 13.70 -1.12 -15.15
CA GLY A 71 13.23 0.00 -14.34
C GLY A 71 11.88 -0.22 -13.64
N GLU A 72 11.08 -1.16 -14.13
CA GLU A 72 9.72 -1.40 -13.63
C GLU A 72 9.70 -1.79 -12.14
N GLY A 73 8.97 -1.03 -11.32
CA GLY A 73 8.80 -1.32 -9.90
C GLY A 73 10.00 -0.96 -9.02
N LEU A 74 11.05 -0.31 -9.56
CA LEU A 74 12.13 0.22 -8.74
C LEU A 74 11.63 1.37 -7.87
N ALA A 75 10.84 2.28 -8.46
CA ALA A 75 10.25 3.40 -7.74
C ALA A 75 9.47 2.92 -6.50
N ARG A 76 8.63 1.89 -6.71
CA ARG A 76 7.89 1.23 -5.64
C ARG A 76 8.79 0.59 -4.58
N ALA A 77 9.84 -0.13 -4.99
CA ALA A 77 10.75 -0.79 -4.05
C ALA A 77 11.51 0.21 -3.16
N VAL A 78 11.92 1.34 -3.74
CA VAL A 78 12.55 2.45 -3.01
C VAL A 78 11.53 3.10 -2.09
N ALA A 79 10.38 3.52 -2.60
CA ALA A 79 9.36 4.23 -1.81
C ALA A 79 8.86 3.39 -0.64
N GLN A 80 8.69 2.08 -0.82
CA GLN A 80 8.32 1.17 0.27
C GLN A 80 9.36 1.23 1.40
N LYS A 81 10.64 1.14 1.08
CA LYS A 81 11.70 1.10 2.10
C LYS A 81 12.00 2.48 2.69
N TRP A 82 11.89 3.53 1.88
CA TRP A 82 12.04 4.91 2.34
C TRP A 82 10.89 5.27 3.28
N SER A 83 9.65 4.89 2.98
CA SER A 83 8.49 5.15 3.85
C SER A 83 8.56 4.47 5.22
N GLU A 84 9.40 3.44 5.37
CA GLU A 84 9.66 2.85 6.68
C GLU A 84 10.52 3.75 7.58
N GLN A 85 11.28 4.68 6.99
CA GLN A 85 12.22 5.59 7.65
C GLN A 85 11.65 7.01 7.71
N ASP A 86 11.18 7.51 6.57
CA ASP A 86 10.62 8.85 6.37
C ASP A 86 9.52 8.76 5.31
N GLY A 87 8.27 8.71 5.78
CA GLY A 87 7.09 8.60 4.93
C GLY A 87 6.81 9.86 4.13
N GLN A 88 7.06 11.04 4.69
CA GLN A 88 6.81 12.31 4.02
C GLN A 88 7.75 12.46 2.82
N ALA A 89 9.06 12.27 3.04
CA ALA A 89 10.04 12.40 1.97
C ALA A 89 9.83 11.38 0.85
N ALA A 90 9.43 10.14 1.18
CA ALA A 90 9.12 9.12 0.18
C ALA A 90 7.92 9.49 -0.71
N ILE A 91 6.88 10.08 -0.10
CA ILE A 91 5.67 10.54 -0.79
C ILE A 91 5.96 11.77 -1.66
N GLU A 92 6.74 12.72 -1.15
CA GLU A 92 7.17 13.90 -1.91
C GLU A 92 8.02 13.52 -3.12
N TRP A 93 8.95 12.57 -2.95
CA TRP A 93 9.73 12.03 -4.07
C TRP A 93 8.84 11.40 -5.15
N LEU A 94 7.89 10.56 -4.78
CA LEU A 94 6.96 9.95 -5.74
C LEU A 94 6.13 10.98 -6.50
N ARG A 95 5.71 12.08 -5.85
CA ARG A 95 5.00 13.19 -6.52
C ARG A 95 5.87 13.94 -7.51
N GLY A 96 7.18 13.98 -7.28
CA GLY A 96 8.16 14.62 -8.16
C GLY A 96 8.54 13.78 -9.38
N LEU A 97 8.16 12.50 -9.43
CA LEU A 97 8.45 11.65 -10.58
C LEU A 97 7.65 12.11 -11.81
N PRO A 98 8.25 12.06 -13.01
CA PRO A 98 7.49 12.26 -14.24
C PRO A 98 6.48 11.13 -14.41
N ASP A 99 5.29 11.49 -14.90
CA ASP A 99 4.12 10.63 -14.99
C ASP A 99 3.64 10.06 -13.63
N PRO A 100 3.18 10.93 -12.71
CA PRO A 100 2.62 10.52 -11.43
C PRO A 100 1.35 9.67 -11.58
N ALA A 101 0.72 9.70 -12.76
CA ALA A 101 -0.47 8.92 -13.09
C ALA A 101 -0.15 7.50 -13.59
N SER A 102 1.13 7.16 -13.82
CA SER A 102 1.51 5.80 -14.20
C SER A 102 1.06 4.78 -13.15
N THR A 103 0.70 3.58 -13.61
CA THR A 103 0.22 2.51 -12.73
C THR A 103 1.25 2.13 -11.67
N ASP A 104 2.55 2.16 -11.99
CA ASP A 104 3.61 1.80 -11.03
C ASP A 104 3.78 2.89 -9.96
N VAL A 105 3.80 4.16 -10.33
CA VAL A 105 3.90 5.29 -9.38
C VAL A 105 2.66 5.38 -8.51
N THR A 106 1.45 5.25 -9.08
CA THR A 106 0.20 5.23 -8.30
C THR A 106 0.21 4.13 -7.24
N ARG A 107 0.67 2.91 -7.60
CA ARG A 107 0.79 1.80 -6.64
C ARG A 107 1.87 2.04 -5.61
N ALA A 108 3.01 2.59 -6.01
CA ALA A 108 4.07 2.99 -5.09
C ALA A 108 3.55 4.00 -4.07
N PHE A 109 2.77 4.98 -4.51
CA PHE A 109 2.18 6.03 -3.70
C PHE A 109 1.22 5.46 -2.65
N GLU A 110 0.32 4.58 -3.08
CA GLU A 110 -0.59 3.87 -2.19
C GLU A 110 0.14 3.00 -1.14
N GLU A 111 1.16 2.25 -1.56
CA GLU A 111 1.92 1.37 -0.67
C GLU A 111 2.81 2.16 0.31
N ALA A 112 3.44 3.23 -0.16
CA ALA A 112 4.25 4.16 0.64
C ALA A 112 3.40 4.82 1.73
N TYR A 113 2.26 5.41 1.37
CA TYR A 113 1.39 6.08 2.33
C TYR A 113 0.81 5.11 3.35
N ARG A 114 0.43 3.89 2.92
CA ARG A 114 -0.01 2.84 3.85
C ARG A 114 1.09 2.44 4.83
N THR A 115 2.33 2.35 4.37
CA THR A 115 3.48 2.03 5.22
C THR A 115 3.72 3.14 6.23
N TRP A 116 3.69 4.40 5.78
CA TRP A 116 3.80 5.55 6.67
C TRP A 116 2.70 5.58 7.72
N LEU A 117 1.43 5.46 7.32
CA LEU A 117 0.27 5.48 8.22
C LEU A 117 0.33 4.37 9.29
N ASN A 118 0.93 3.22 8.98
CA ASN A 118 1.12 2.13 9.93
C ASN A 118 2.25 2.39 10.93
N ARG A 119 3.27 3.16 10.55
CA ARG A 119 4.45 3.43 11.39
C ARG A 119 4.33 4.72 12.19
N ASP A 120 3.80 5.75 11.56
CA ASP A 120 3.58 7.08 12.11
C ASP A 120 2.23 7.60 11.61
N ARG A 121 1.19 7.20 12.35
CA ARG A 121 -0.19 7.54 12.03
C ARG A 121 -0.44 9.04 12.16
N GLU A 122 0.18 9.69 13.14
CA GLU A 122 -0.03 11.12 13.40
C GLU A 122 0.62 11.97 12.32
N GLY A 123 1.87 11.68 11.95
CA GLY A 123 2.56 12.38 10.86
C GLY A 123 1.83 12.24 9.53
N ALA A 124 1.46 11.01 9.13
CA ALA A 124 0.73 10.77 7.89
C ALA A 124 -0.61 11.53 7.85
N ARG A 125 -1.34 11.55 8.98
CA ARG A 125 -2.60 12.28 9.13
C ARG A 125 -2.41 13.79 9.02
N ASN A 126 -1.42 14.34 9.71
CA ASN A 126 -1.17 15.78 9.72
C ASN A 126 -0.76 16.25 8.33
N TRP A 127 0.15 15.53 7.67
CA TRP A 127 0.53 15.80 6.29
C TRP A 127 -0.69 15.83 5.36
N LEU A 128 -1.56 14.81 5.41
CA LEU A 128 -2.75 14.76 4.55
C LEU A 128 -3.75 15.90 4.81
N ARG A 129 -3.79 16.45 6.03
CA ARG A 129 -4.64 17.61 6.36
C ARG A 129 -4.12 18.91 5.79
N GLU A 130 -2.80 19.03 5.64
CA GLU A 130 -2.12 20.20 5.12
C GLU A 130 -2.11 20.23 3.58
N GLN A 131 -2.43 19.12 2.93
CA GLN A 131 -2.47 19.05 1.47
C GLN A 131 -3.72 19.73 0.89
N GLU A 132 -3.52 20.43 -0.22
CA GLU A 132 -4.61 20.72 -1.16
C GLU A 132 -5.07 19.42 -1.80
N LEU A 133 -6.32 19.04 -1.55
CA LEU A 133 -6.85 17.78 -2.07
C LEU A 133 -7.28 17.93 -3.53
N ASP A 134 -6.59 17.20 -4.41
CA ASP A 134 -6.94 17.04 -5.81
C ASP A 134 -7.12 15.55 -6.16
N LEU A 135 -7.41 15.28 -7.44
CA LEU A 135 -7.57 13.91 -7.96
C LEU A 135 -6.34 13.01 -7.73
N SER A 136 -5.14 13.57 -7.62
CA SER A 136 -3.91 12.78 -7.41
C SER A 136 -3.83 12.18 -6.00
N LEU A 137 -4.50 12.81 -5.03
CA LEU A 137 -4.55 12.36 -3.63
C LEU A 137 -5.73 11.44 -3.31
N ASP A 138 -6.68 11.27 -4.22
CA ASP A 138 -7.80 10.35 -4.07
C ASP A 138 -7.40 8.91 -3.65
N PRO A 139 -6.34 8.29 -4.21
CA PRO A 139 -5.85 6.99 -3.75
C PRO A 139 -5.42 6.98 -2.27
N VAL A 140 -4.76 8.04 -1.82
CA VAL A 140 -4.30 8.22 -0.44
C VAL A 140 -5.46 8.48 0.51
N LEU A 141 -6.40 9.35 0.11
CA LEU A 141 -7.64 9.59 0.85
C LEU A 141 -8.42 8.30 1.08
N ALA A 142 -8.52 7.44 0.05
CA ALA A 142 -9.19 6.15 0.16
C ALA A 142 -8.49 5.22 1.18
N ILE A 143 -7.16 5.21 1.23
CA ILE A 143 -6.39 4.45 2.22
C ILE A 143 -6.62 5.00 3.62
N TYR A 144 -6.48 6.31 3.80
CA TYR A 144 -6.65 6.97 5.08
C TYR A 144 -8.07 6.75 5.64
N THR A 145 -9.09 6.95 4.80
CA THR A 145 -10.49 6.73 5.14
C THR A 145 -10.75 5.30 5.60
N ARG A 146 -10.26 4.29 4.86
CA ARG A 146 -10.39 2.88 5.24
C ARG A 146 -9.64 2.53 6.52
N SER A 147 -8.57 3.26 6.85
CA SER A 147 -7.86 3.09 8.11
C SER A 147 -8.69 3.61 9.28
N ILE A 148 -9.24 4.82 9.18
CA ILE A 148 -10.09 5.41 10.21
C ILE A 148 -11.33 4.53 10.43
N ALA A 149 -11.93 4.02 9.36
CA ALA A 149 -13.17 3.25 9.43
C ALA A 149 -13.10 1.97 10.26
N ARG A 150 -11.89 1.47 10.57
CA ARG A 150 -11.71 0.33 11.48
C ARG A 150 -11.89 0.69 12.95
N GLU A 151 -11.73 1.95 13.29
CA GLU A 151 -11.81 2.49 14.65
C GLU A 151 -13.10 3.29 14.82
N ASP A 152 -13.38 4.18 13.86
CA ASP A 152 -14.56 5.02 13.83
C ASP A 152 -15.10 5.13 12.38
N PRO A 153 -16.03 4.24 12.00
CA PRO A 153 -16.67 4.28 10.68
C PRO A 153 -17.44 5.58 10.42
N GLN A 154 -18.03 6.19 11.45
CA GLN A 154 -18.79 7.43 11.31
C GLN A 154 -17.87 8.59 10.95
N ALA A 155 -16.74 8.72 11.66
CA ALA A 155 -15.74 9.74 11.37
C ALA A 155 -15.07 9.56 10.00
N ALA A 156 -15.09 8.36 9.42
CA ALA A 156 -14.52 8.08 8.10
C ALA A 156 -15.38 8.61 6.93
N ILE A 157 -16.70 8.71 7.09
CA ILE A 157 -17.64 9.17 6.04
C ILE A 157 -17.27 10.54 5.44
N PRO A 158 -17.04 11.61 6.24
CA PRO A 158 -16.68 12.91 5.69
C PRO A 158 -15.34 12.89 4.95
N TRP A 159 -14.43 11.95 5.27
CA TRP A 159 -13.19 11.78 4.51
C TRP A 159 -13.43 11.10 3.16
N ALA A 160 -14.30 10.08 3.12
CA ALA A 160 -14.70 9.46 1.87
C ALA A 160 -15.33 10.49 0.91
N ALA A 161 -16.14 11.40 1.43
CA ALA A 161 -16.81 12.44 0.63
C ALA A 161 -15.84 13.44 -0.04
N ARG A 162 -14.60 13.54 0.45
CA ARG A 162 -13.54 14.39 -0.14
C ARG A 162 -12.83 13.73 -1.32
N ILE A 163 -13.11 12.47 -1.62
CA ILE A 163 -12.59 11.78 -2.81
C ILE A 163 -13.35 12.31 -4.03
N ASN A 164 -12.60 12.83 -4.99
CA ASN A 164 -13.14 13.49 -6.19
C ASN A 164 -13.74 12.46 -7.17
N ASP A 165 -12.98 11.41 -7.47
CA ASP A 165 -13.40 10.30 -8.32
C ASP A 165 -14.58 9.56 -7.68
N GLU A 166 -15.74 9.62 -8.35
CA GLU A 166 -16.98 9.09 -7.84
C GLU A 166 -16.93 7.57 -7.64
N VAL A 167 -16.28 6.85 -8.54
CA VAL A 167 -16.16 5.38 -8.46
C VAL A 167 -15.38 5.03 -7.20
N ARG A 168 -14.19 5.61 -7.01
CA ARG A 168 -13.36 5.37 -5.82
C ARG A 168 -14.03 5.86 -4.54
N ARG A 169 -14.75 6.98 -4.57
CA ARG A 169 -15.54 7.47 -3.43
C ARG A 169 -16.57 6.43 -3.01
N ASN A 170 -17.35 5.92 -3.95
CA ASN A 170 -18.41 4.94 -3.68
C ASN A 170 -17.83 3.61 -3.22
N GLU A 171 -16.74 3.13 -3.84
CA GLU A 171 -16.02 1.94 -3.38
C GLU A 171 -15.46 2.12 -1.96
N THR A 172 -14.95 3.31 -1.64
CA THR A 172 -14.45 3.63 -0.31
C THR A 172 -15.57 3.65 0.72
N LEU A 173 -16.70 4.31 0.41
CA LEU A 173 -17.90 4.29 1.24
C LEU A 173 -18.43 2.87 1.46
N GLU A 174 -18.41 2.01 0.44
CA GLU A 174 -18.77 0.59 0.57
C GLU A 174 -17.86 -0.10 1.61
N LYS A 175 -16.55 0.17 1.59
CA LYS A 175 -15.61 -0.39 2.58
C LYS A 175 -15.83 0.17 3.98
N VAL A 176 -16.14 1.46 4.10
CA VAL A 176 -16.50 2.08 5.39
C VAL A 176 -17.74 1.41 5.96
N ALA A 177 -18.78 1.25 5.15
CA ALA A 177 -20.02 0.60 5.56
C ALA A 177 -19.82 -0.88 5.93
N GLN A 178 -18.97 -1.61 5.19
CA GLN A 178 -18.61 -3.00 5.53
C GLN A 178 -17.93 -3.08 6.90
N ALA A 179 -17.00 -2.17 7.20
CA ALA A 179 -16.39 -2.09 8.52
C ALA A 179 -17.43 -1.72 9.58
N TRP A 180 -18.29 -0.75 9.30
CA TRP A 180 -19.34 -0.34 10.23
C TRP A 180 -20.31 -1.48 10.55
N MET A 181 -20.79 -2.22 9.55
CA MET A 181 -21.66 -3.39 9.73
C MET A 181 -21.03 -4.49 10.58
N HIS A 182 -19.70 -4.54 10.67
CA HIS A 182 -18.99 -5.47 11.55
C HIS A 182 -18.95 -4.99 13.00
N HIS A 183 -18.81 -3.69 13.23
CA HIS A 183 -18.68 -3.09 14.57
C HIS A 183 -20.03 -2.73 15.21
N ASP A 184 -20.90 -2.06 14.46
CA ASP A 184 -22.22 -1.59 14.89
C ASP A 184 -23.20 -1.68 13.70
N PRO A 185 -23.83 -2.85 13.51
CA PRO A 185 -24.73 -3.08 12.39
C PRO A 185 -26.03 -2.28 12.45
N GLU A 186 -26.49 -1.88 13.64
CA GLU A 186 -27.75 -1.14 13.78
C GLU A 186 -27.57 0.29 13.27
N SER A 187 -26.53 0.97 13.75
CA SER A 187 -26.24 2.33 13.26
C SER A 187 -25.81 2.33 11.79
N ALA A 188 -25.06 1.32 11.35
CA ALA A 188 -24.70 1.17 9.94
C ALA A 188 -25.94 1.01 9.04
N GLN A 189 -26.94 0.25 9.49
CA GLN A 189 -28.19 0.08 8.75
C GLN A 189 -28.94 1.40 8.57
N VAL A 190 -29.07 2.19 9.65
CA VAL A 190 -29.71 3.51 9.60
C VAL A 190 -29.00 4.45 8.63
N TRP A 191 -27.67 4.36 8.56
CA TRP A 191 -26.91 5.14 7.59
C TRP A 191 -27.12 4.66 6.16
N LEU A 192 -27.13 3.34 5.92
CA LEU A 192 -27.32 2.76 4.58
C LEU A 192 -28.65 3.20 3.94
N GLU A 193 -29.73 3.24 4.72
CA GLU A 193 -31.05 3.69 4.29
C GLU A 193 -31.08 5.15 3.80
N LYS A 194 -30.12 5.97 4.25
CA LYS A 194 -29.99 7.39 3.89
C LYS A 194 -28.85 7.65 2.93
N SER A 195 -28.04 6.63 2.64
CA SER A 195 -26.85 6.76 1.80
C SER A 195 -27.23 6.87 0.33
N ALA A 196 -26.39 7.53 -0.47
CA ALA A 196 -26.53 7.58 -1.93
C ALA A 196 -25.87 6.36 -2.62
N LEU A 197 -25.59 5.29 -1.88
CA LEU A 197 -25.02 4.06 -2.44
C LEU A 197 -26.06 3.34 -3.30
N SER A 198 -25.60 2.68 -4.36
CA SER A 198 -26.49 1.88 -5.20
C SER A 198 -27.00 0.65 -4.46
N ASP A 199 -28.17 0.14 -4.87
CA ASP A 199 -28.74 -1.11 -4.31
C ASP A 199 -27.75 -2.28 -4.38
N LEU A 200 -26.98 -2.36 -5.47
CA LEU A 200 -25.95 -3.39 -5.62
C LEU A 200 -24.83 -3.24 -4.58
N ALA A 201 -24.40 -2.02 -4.27
CA ALA A 201 -23.41 -1.77 -3.22
C ALA A 201 -23.98 -2.17 -1.84
N VAL A 202 -25.22 -1.78 -1.54
CA VAL A 202 -25.92 -2.15 -0.29
C VAL A 202 -26.02 -3.67 -0.15
N GLN A 203 -26.43 -4.38 -1.22
CA GLN A 203 -26.47 -5.85 -1.24
C GLN A 203 -25.10 -6.48 -0.97
N ARG A 204 -24.02 -5.95 -1.57
CA ARG A 204 -22.65 -6.44 -1.32
C ARG A 204 -22.23 -6.23 0.14
N ILE A 205 -22.61 -5.11 0.75
CA ILE A 205 -22.33 -4.81 2.16
C ILE A 205 -23.02 -5.84 3.07
N HIS A 206 -24.30 -6.14 2.84
CA HIS A 206 -25.03 -7.17 3.58
C HIS A 206 -24.43 -8.56 3.40
N ALA A 207 -24.17 -8.96 2.15
CA ALA A 207 -23.57 -10.26 1.83
C ALA A 207 -22.16 -10.40 2.45
N SER A 208 -21.39 -9.32 2.55
CA SER A 208 -20.08 -9.32 3.23
C SER A 208 -20.22 -9.69 4.71
N ARG A 209 -21.20 -9.10 5.41
CA ARG A 209 -21.47 -9.39 6.83
C ARG A 209 -21.92 -10.82 7.03
N GLU A 210 -22.83 -11.33 6.20
CA GLU A 210 -23.30 -12.72 6.27
C GLU A 210 -22.15 -13.71 6.15
N ARG A 211 -21.32 -13.56 5.11
CA ARG A 211 -20.11 -14.38 4.93
C ARG A 211 -19.15 -14.28 6.12
N ALA A 212 -19.00 -13.10 6.71
CA ALA A 212 -18.17 -12.93 7.90
C ALA A 212 -18.72 -13.71 9.11
N MET A 213 -20.04 -13.67 9.32
CA MET A 213 -20.72 -14.44 10.37
C MET A 213 -20.60 -15.95 10.15
N GLU A 214 -20.78 -16.42 8.92
CA GLU A 214 -20.61 -17.84 8.57
C GLU A 214 -19.18 -18.33 8.84
N ARG A 215 -18.18 -17.55 8.42
CA ARG A 215 -16.76 -17.85 8.70
C ARG A 215 -16.47 -17.90 10.20
N ALA A 216 -17.04 -16.98 10.97
CA ALA A 216 -16.89 -16.96 12.42
C ALA A 216 -17.51 -18.22 13.06
N LYS A 217 -18.72 -18.62 12.63
CA LYS A 217 -19.38 -19.87 13.06
C LYS A 217 -18.54 -21.10 12.73
N ALA A 218 -18.08 -21.23 11.48
CA ALA A 218 -17.25 -22.35 11.03
C ALA A 218 -15.95 -22.46 11.84
N ARG A 219 -15.30 -21.31 12.13
CA ARG A 219 -14.10 -21.26 12.97
C ARG A 219 -14.39 -21.72 14.41
N ALA A 220 -15.51 -21.31 14.98
CA ALA A 220 -15.92 -21.71 16.33
C ALA A 220 -16.18 -23.22 16.42
N VAL A 221 -16.84 -23.81 15.41
CA VAL A 221 -17.07 -25.26 15.34
C VAL A 221 -15.74 -26.02 15.25
N ARG A 222 -14.84 -25.61 14.37
CA ARG A 222 -13.51 -26.24 14.23
C ARG A 222 -12.70 -26.17 15.52
N ASN A 223 -12.70 -25.03 16.20
CA ASN A 223 -11.97 -24.87 17.46
C ASN A 223 -12.53 -25.76 18.57
N ARG A 224 -13.86 -25.97 18.62
CA ARG A 224 -14.48 -26.90 19.57
C ARG A 224 -14.15 -28.37 19.25
N ALA A 225 -14.10 -28.73 17.97
CA ALA A 225 -13.77 -30.10 17.54
C ALA A 225 -12.30 -30.48 17.75
N GLY A 226 -11.37 -29.51 17.68
CA GLY A 226 -9.93 -29.72 17.93
C GLY A 226 -9.50 -29.57 19.40
N ALA A 227 -10.41 -29.24 20.31
CA ALA A 227 -10.14 -29.05 21.73
C ALA A 227 -10.61 -30.22 22.62
N ASN A 228 -11.01 -31.35 22.01
CA ASN A 228 -11.38 -32.56 22.73
C ASN A 228 -10.13 -33.46 22.86
N PRO A 229 -9.64 -33.77 24.08
CA PRO A 229 -8.50 -34.65 24.29
C PRO A 229 -8.80 -36.12 23.91
#